data_AF-A0A2E1MMJ9-F1
#
_entry.id   AF-A0A2E1MMJ9-F1
#
_cell.length_a   1.000
_cell.length_b   1.000
_cell.length_c   1.000
_cell.angle_alpha   90.00
_cell.angle_beta   90.00
_cell.angle_gamma   90.00
#
_symmetry.space_group_name_H-M   'P 1'
#
loop_
_entity.id
_entity.type
_entity.pdbx_description
1 polymer ?
#
loop_
_entity_poly.entity_id
_entity_poly.type
_entity_poly.pdbx_seq_one_letter_code
_entity_poly.pdbx_strand_id
1 'polypeptide(L)'
;MKQNKLKTIQLLLAHLSLFLVVLQTSTFLPTFVDEIVAIGSTVNFLTSFDFQAEPLLSGSYSTSLTTGPLSSIGGSLGWVLSQDLQVSRVLNFYYVVLISFFIFKSIISDKDISLFTLLSISLLLIPWWFGVLYSIGEIVSMFVFISGILYLNKNEKIAYFMLSSSIIFFKFSTILPMGIFLFFYILMKIIKREFRILNFLFFLTPMFIWGLMSSIKLGFSDGFKNIFDMFFYHLFHEGSGLNNFNLASVVELVKSSEVANWSNASLVRILLVPILFNFFLLKNRKLLNEKYIYLIYPLIYSNLFTYAWFWLSSPKKYIRYSQHFIVLVVFFSIYFLLSRLKISKFDKVILVLIISTFFSSEILILLFFITSLLFIFKNIKISSSLLIWFLILNNFNILFENNTKDIQELKFNECNKEILDSDCVLKYLGIEY
;
A
#
# COMPACT_ATOMS: atom_id res chain seq x y z
N MET A 1 24.66 -22.68 -16.27
CA MET A 1 25.02 -22.84 -14.83
C MET A 1 25.52 -21.55 -14.17
N LYS A 2 26.50 -20.81 -14.72
CA LYS A 2 27.02 -19.56 -14.11
C LYS A 2 25.99 -18.43 -13.97
N GLN A 3 25.15 -18.19 -14.98
CA GLN A 3 24.10 -17.15 -14.92
C GLN A 3 23.05 -17.40 -13.83
N ASN A 4 22.66 -18.66 -13.59
CA ASN A 4 21.71 -18.98 -12.51
C ASN A 4 22.33 -18.75 -11.13
N LYS A 5 23.61 -19.08 -10.93
CA LYS A 5 24.31 -18.81 -9.67
C LYS A 5 24.38 -17.31 -9.35
N LEU A 6 24.74 -16.48 -10.33
CA LEU A 6 24.79 -15.02 -10.14
C LEU A 6 23.42 -14.44 -9.77
N LYS A 7 22.36 -14.89 -10.44
CA LYS A 7 20.99 -14.45 -10.15
C LYS A 7 20.55 -14.87 -8.74
N THR A 8 20.89 -16.08 -8.30
CA THR A 8 20.61 -16.53 -6.92
C THR A 8 21.35 -15.69 -5.88
N ILE A 9 22.64 -15.41 -6.08
CA ILE A 9 23.43 -14.55 -5.18
C ILE A 9 22.82 -13.15 -5.12
N GLN A 10 22.43 -12.59 -6.26
CA GLN A 10 21.80 -11.28 -6.32
C GLN A 10 20.50 -11.23 -5.50
N LEU A 11 19.62 -12.24 -5.63
CA LEU A 11 18.38 -12.31 -4.89
C LEU A 11 18.61 -12.47 -3.38
N LEU A 12 19.60 -13.29 -3.00
CA LEU A 12 20.01 -13.43 -1.59
C LEU A 12 20.50 -12.10 -1.00
N LEU A 13 21.34 -11.36 -1.72
CA LEU A 13 21.81 -10.04 -1.31
C LEU A 13 20.66 -9.02 -1.21
N ALA A 14 19.69 -9.07 -2.13
CA ALA A 14 18.51 -8.22 -2.09
C ALA A 14 17.67 -8.48 -0.84
N HIS A 15 17.43 -9.74 -0.49
CA HIS A 15 16.70 -10.10 0.73
C HIS A 15 17.49 -9.80 2.02
N LEU A 16 18.81 -10.01 2.02
CA LEU A 16 19.65 -9.69 3.17
C LEU A 16 19.68 -8.18 3.44
N SER A 17 19.91 -7.36 2.41
CA SER A 17 19.89 -5.90 2.56
C SER A 17 18.52 -5.39 3.00
N LEU A 18 17.43 -5.96 2.47
CA LEU A 18 16.07 -5.68 2.93
C LEU A 18 15.89 -6.01 4.42
N PHE A 19 16.33 -7.19 4.86
CA PHE A 19 16.23 -7.62 6.25
C PHE A 19 16.93 -6.65 7.20
N LEU A 20 18.15 -6.25 6.87
CA LEU A 20 18.90 -5.30 7.68
C LEU A 20 18.19 -3.95 7.78
N VAL A 21 17.66 -3.42 6.66
CA VAL A 21 16.92 -2.15 6.66
C VAL A 21 15.70 -2.23 7.57
N VAL A 22 14.95 -3.32 7.46
CA VAL A 22 13.72 -3.56 8.22
C VAL A 22 14.02 -3.70 9.71
N LEU A 23 15.04 -4.51 10.06
CA LEU A 23 15.44 -4.74 11.44
C LEU A 23 15.95 -3.47 12.12
N GLN A 24 16.74 -2.66 11.41
CA GLN A 24 17.21 -1.39 11.95
C GLN A 24 16.08 -0.37 12.03
N THR A 25 15.16 -0.35 11.06
CA THR A 25 14.03 0.58 11.08
C THR A 25 13.05 0.27 12.20
N SER A 26 12.84 -1.01 12.52
CA SER A 26 11.91 -1.37 13.59
C SER A 26 12.36 -0.90 14.98
N THR A 27 13.66 -0.63 15.21
CA THR A 27 14.19 -0.23 16.53
C THR A 27 14.14 1.26 16.81
N PHE A 28 14.27 2.14 15.82
CA PHE A 28 14.28 3.60 16.05
C PHE A 28 12.91 4.26 15.81
N LEU A 29 11.96 3.54 15.23
CA LEU A 29 10.64 4.10 14.93
C LEU A 29 9.89 4.47 16.22
N PRO A 30 9.35 5.71 16.32
CA PRO A 30 8.57 6.17 17.46
C PRO A 30 7.39 5.28 17.78
N THR A 31 6.90 5.43 19.00
CA THR A 31 5.63 4.83 19.38
C THR A 31 4.50 5.48 18.57
N PHE A 32 3.51 4.67 18.19
CA PHE A 32 2.44 5.11 17.31
C PHE A 32 1.09 4.50 17.70
N VAL A 33 0.09 5.35 17.93
CA VAL A 33 -1.24 4.92 18.42
C VAL A 33 -1.88 3.89 17.49
N ASP A 34 -1.88 4.13 16.18
CA ASP A 34 -2.51 3.21 15.22
C ASP A 34 -1.82 1.83 15.21
N GLU A 35 -0.56 1.72 15.63
CA GLU A 35 0.15 0.43 15.73
C GLU A 35 -0.44 -0.46 16.82
N ILE A 36 -0.55 0.06 18.05
CA ILE A 36 -1.12 -0.71 19.17
C ILE A 36 -2.57 -1.04 18.88
N VAL A 37 -3.35 -0.08 18.38
CA VAL A 37 -4.76 -0.31 18.06
C VAL A 37 -4.90 -1.39 16.97
N ALA A 38 -4.07 -1.36 15.91
CA ALA A 38 -4.13 -2.36 14.84
C ALA A 38 -3.71 -3.76 15.32
N ILE A 39 -2.59 -3.87 16.05
CA ILE A 39 -2.10 -5.16 16.56
C ILE A 39 -3.10 -5.72 17.57
N GLY A 40 -3.53 -4.92 18.55
CA GLY A 40 -4.45 -5.32 19.60
C GLY A 40 -5.82 -5.74 19.09
N SER A 41 -6.43 -4.94 18.21
CA SER A 41 -7.72 -5.30 17.60
C SER A 41 -7.63 -6.63 16.85
N THR A 42 -6.50 -6.89 16.18
CA THR A 42 -6.30 -8.11 15.40
C THR A 42 -6.00 -9.31 16.28
N VAL A 43 -5.22 -9.14 17.36
CA VAL A 43 -5.00 -10.19 18.36
C VAL A 43 -6.34 -10.61 18.96
N ASN A 44 -7.14 -9.67 19.43
CA ASN A 44 -8.47 -9.95 20.02
C ASN A 44 -9.41 -10.61 19.01
N PHE A 45 -9.43 -10.14 17.76
CA PHE A 45 -10.22 -10.78 16.70
C PHE A 45 -9.80 -12.23 16.43
N LEU A 46 -8.49 -12.54 16.46
CA LEU A 46 -7.98 -13.89 16.22
C LEU A 46 -8.16 -14.83 17.42
N THR A 47 -8.09 -14.33 18.66
CA THR A 47 -8.12 -15.15 19.88
C THR A 47 -9.52 -15.28 20.48
N SER A 48 -10.29 -14.19 20.53
CA SER A 48 -11.59 -14.12 21.21
C SER A 48 -12.76 -13.80 20.27
N PHE A 49 -12.47 -13.64 18.96
CA PHE A 49 -13.45 -13.28 17.93
C PHE A 49 -14.24 -12.02 18.30
N ASP A 50 -13.49 -11.03 18.78
CA ASP A 50 -14.03 -9.81 19.33
C ASP A 50 -14.28 -8.73 18.27
N PHE A 51 -15.45 -8.12 18.38
CA PHE A 51 -15.95 -7.00 17.58
C PHE A 51 -16.50 -5.88 18.49
N GLN A 52 -16.28 -5.97 19.81
CA GLN A 52 -16.83 -5.03 20.77
C GLN A 52 -15.96 -3.78 20.85
N ALA A 53 -16.59 -2.64 20.60
CA ALA A 53 -15.98 -1.34 20.75
C ALA A 53 -16.02 -0.91 22.24
N GLU A 54 -14.99 -1.23 23.01
CA GLU A 54 -14.82 -0.67 24.36
C GLU A 54 -14.42 0.82 24.34
N PRO A 55 -14.63 1.55 25.45
CA PRO A 55 -14.70 3.02 25.44
C PRO A 55 -13.36 3.75 25.45
N LEU A 56 -12.25 3.13 25.88
CA LEU A 56 -11.00 3.86 26.12
C LEU A 56 -10.15 4.05 24.85
N LEU A 57 -10.10 3.03 23.99
CA LEU A 57 -9.51 3.03 22.67
C LEU A 57 -10.47 2.23 21.80
N SER A 58 -11.28 2.92 20.99
CA SER A 58 -12.35 2.37 20.15
C SER A 58 -12.12 0.88 19.84
N GLY A 59 -12.76 -0.02 20.61
CA GLY A 59 -12.34 -1.43 20.72
C GLY A 59 -12.27 -2.22 19.40
N SER A 60 -12.00 -3.53 19.50
CA SER A 60 -11.68 -4.40 18.35
C SER A 60 -12.65 -4.19 17.18
N TYR A 61 -12.17 -3.63 16.06
CA TYR A 61 -12.97 -3.34 14.86
C TYR A 61 -14.24 -2.51 15.08
N SER A 62 -14.15 -1.54 15.97
CA SER A 62 -15.06 -0.40 16.05
C SER A 62 -15.21 0.34 14.71
N THR A 63 -16.30 1.07 14.55
CA THR A 63 -16.64 1.81 13.31
C THR A 63 -15.60 2.88 12.92
N SER A 64 -14.72 3.27 13.84
CA SER A 64 -13.60 4.21 13.62
C SER A 64 -12.32 3.53 13.12
N LEU A 65 -12.20 2.20 13.21
CA LEU A 65 -11.00 1.49 12.78
C LEU A 65 -11.00 1.32 11.25
N THR A 66 -10.02 1.94 10.59
CA THR A 66 -9.86 1.85 9.12
C THR A 66 -9.05 0.64 8.66
N THR A 67 -8.28 0.05 9.55
CA THR A 67 -7.33 -1.04 9.26
C THR A 67 -8.00 -2.38 9.54
N GLY A 68 -8.07 -3.25 8.53
CA GLY A 68 -8.73 -4.56 8.61
C GLY A 68 -7.79 -5.68 9.11
N PRO A 69 -8.33 -6.83 9.53
CA PRO A 69 -7.56 -7.89 10.19
C PRO A 69 -6.52 -8.57 9.31
N LEU A 70 -6.70 -8.57 7.99
CA LEU A 70 -5.73 -9.17 7.08
C LEU A 70 -4.55 -8.26 6.81
N SER A 71 -4.51 -7.03 7.33
CA SER A 71 -3.36 -6.14 7.12
C SER A 71 -2.27 -6.25 8.20
N SER A 72 -2.62 -6.80 9.35
CA SER A 72 -1.87 -6.79 10.61
C SER A 72 -1.52 -8.20 11.12
N ILE A 73 -1.86 -9.26 10.37
CA ILE A 73 -1.64 -10.66 10.80
C ILE A 73 -0.19 -10.91 11.20
N GLY A 74 0.78 -10.42 10.42
CA GLY A 74 2.19 -10.64 10.75
C GLY A 74 2.60 -9.96 12.06
N GLY A 75 2.07 -8.76 12.33
CA GLY A 75 2.25 -8.04 13.58
C GLY A 75 1.64 -8.77 14.77
N SER A 76 0.39 -9.20 14.64
CA SER A 76 -0.29 -9.98 15.68
C SER A 76 0.36 -11.33 15.96
N LEU A 77 0.82 -12.04 14.93
CA LEU A 77 1.57 -13.28 15.13
C LEU A 77 2.88 -13.02 15.86
N GLY A 78 3.61 -11.96 15.50
CA GLY A 78 4.83 -11.59 16.20
C GLY A 78 4.58 -11.26 17.66
N TRP A 79 3.49 -10.55 17.95
CA TRP A 79 3.08 -10.25 19.32
C TRP A 79 2.77 -11.51 20.12
N VAL A 80 1.90 -12.38 19.58
CA VAL A 80 1.51 -13.65 20.25
C VAL A 80 2.71 -14.54 20.52
N LEU A 81 3.73 -14.54 19.65
CA LEU A 81 4.90 -15.41 19.79
C LEU A 81 5.99 -14.86 20.71
N SER A 82 6.09 -13.54 20.87
CA SER A 82 7.26 -12.91 21.51
C SER A 82 6.97 -11.84 22.55
N GLN A 83 5.76 -11.26 22.55
CA GLN A 83 5.39 -10.09 23.34
C GLN A 83 6.36 -8.90 23.13
N ASP A 84 6.97 -8.83 21.94
CA ASP A 84 7.96 -7.82 21.57
C ASP A 84 7.44 -7.06 20.33
N LEU A 85 7.31 -5.74 20.46
CA LEU A 85 6.85 -4.87 19.37
C LEU A 85 7.86 -4.80 18.22
N GLN A 86 9.15 -4.89 18.50
CA GLN A 86 10.17 -4.94 17.45
C GLN A 86 9.99 -6.20 16.59
N VAL A 87 9.77 -7.35 17.23
CA VAL A 87 9.51 -8.63 16.54
C VAL A 87 8.20 -8.56 15.76
N SER A 88 7.16 -7.96 16.34
CA SER A 88 5.87 -7.71 15.70
C SER A 88 6.01 -6.87 14.44
N ARG A 89 6.73 -5.75 14.51
CA ARG A 89 7.04 -4.88 13.35
C ARG A 89 7.71 -5.65 12.22
N VAL A 90 8.79 -6.37 12.53
CA VAL A 90 9.56 -7.14 11.54
C VAL A 90 8.69 -8.21 10.88
N LEU A 91 7.94 -8.97 11.67
CA LEU A 91 7.07 -10.02 11.13
C LEU A 91 5.92 -9.46 10.28
N ASN A 92 5.36 -8.30 10.63
CA ASN A 92 4.35 -7.66 9.79
C ASN A 92 4.89 -7.24 8.41
N PHE A 93 6.11 -6.69 8.38
CA PHE A 93 6.76 -6.36 7.13
C PHE A 93 6.94 -7.57 6.23
N TYR A 94 7.47 -8.66 6.77
CA TYR A 94 7.69 -9.88 6.00
C TYR A 94 6.38 -10.56 5.57
N TYR A 95 5.33 -10.47 6.39
CA TYR A 95 4.00 -10.91 6.01
C TYR A 95 3.51 -10.21 4.73
N VAL A 96 3.64 -8.88 4.64
CA VAL A 96 3.25 -8.12 3.44
C VAL A 96 4.13 -8.46 2.24
N VAL A 97 5.44 -8.65 2.43
CA VAL A 97 6.36 -9.11 1.37
C VAL A 97 5.97 -10.49 0.84
N LEU A 98 5.60 -11.43 1.72
CA LEU A 98 5.19 -12.78 1.33
C LEU A 98 3.87 -12.78 0.58
N ILE A 99 2.85 -12.07 1.08
CA ILE A 99 1.55 -11.97 0.40
C ILE A 99 1.69 -11.34 -0.98
N SER A 100 2.40 -10.21 -1.07
CA SER A 100 2.64 -9.54 -2.35
C SER A 100 3.36 -10.46 -3.34
N PHE A 101 4.36 -11.22 -2.88
CA PHE A 101 5.06 -12.21 -3.70
C PHE A 101 4.11 -13.29 -4.25
N PHE A 102 3.29 -13.92 -3.40
CA PHE A 102 2.36 -14.98 -3.83
C PHE A 102 1.29 -14.47 -4.77
N ILE A 103 0.70 -13.30 -4.47
CA ILE A 103 -0.31 -12.68 -5.31
C ILE A 103 0.29 -12.35 -6.69
N PHE A 104 1.43 -11.66 -6.77
CA PHE A 104 2.03 -11.31 -8.06
C PHE A 104 2.45 -12.54 -8.87
N LYS A 105 2.92 -13.61 -8.19
CA LYS A 105 3.22 -14.90 -8.83
C LYS A 105 2.01 -15.53 -9.53
N SER A 106 0.81 -15.41 -8.94
CA SER A 106 -0.42 -15.93 -9.55
C SER A 106 -0.89 -15.12 -10.78
N ILE A 107 -0.49 -13.86 -10.86
CA ILE A 107 -1.01 -12.89 -11.83
C ILE A 107 -0.10 -12.76 -13.05
N ILE A 108 1.21 -12.65 -12.86
CA ILE A 108 2.11 -12.44 -13.98
C ILE A 108 2.55 -13.82 -14.49
N SER A 109 2.14 -14.17 -15.71
CA SER A 109 2.43 -15.47 -16.33
C SER A 109 3.91 -15.66 -16.69
N ASP A 110 4.72 -14.60 -16.64
CA ASP A 110 6.15 -14.68 -16.88
C ASP A 110 6.79 -15.44 -15.71
N LYS A 111 7.44 -16.58 -15.98
CA LYS A 111 8.10 -17.43 -14.97
C LYS A 111 9.35 -16.80 -14.35
N ASP A 112 9.57 -15.50 -14.53
CA ASP A 112 10.76 -14.83 -14.03
C ASP A 112 10.61 -14.47 -12.56
N ILE A 113 11.14 -15.34 -11.69
CA ILE A 113 11.18 -15.17 -10.24
C ILE A 113 11.77 -13.81 -9.82
N SER A 114 12.70 -13.27 -10.62
CA SER A 114 13.30 -11.96 -10.32
C SER A 114 12.32 -10.81 -10.44
N LEU A 115 11.28 -10.92 -11.28
CA LEU A 115 10.24 -9.91 -11.39
C LEU A 115 9.38 -9.88 -10.12
N PHE A 116 8.97 -11.05 -9.61
CA PHE A 116 8.18 -11.13 -8.38
C PHE A 116 8.95 -10.59 -7.18
N THR A 117 10.22 -10.99 -7.09
CA THR A 117 11.11 -10.55 -6.02
C THR A 117 11.39 -9.05 -6.12
N LEU A 118 11.56 -8.51 -7.33
CA LEU A 118 11.71 -7.07 -7.52
C LEU A 118 10.46 -6.32 -7.07
N LEU A 119 9.26 -6.79 -7.45
CA LEU A 119 8.01 -6.12 -7.09
C LEU A 119 7.76 -6.15 -5.58
N SER A 120 8.07 -7.25 -4.89
CA SER A 120 7.93 -7.32 -3.43
C SER A 120 8.97 -6.45 -2.69
N ILE A 121 10.22 -6.40 -3.15
CA ILE A 121 11.27 -5.57 -2.53
C ILE A 121 11.09 -4.08 -2.87
N SER A 122 10.45 -3.76 -4.00
CA SER A 122 10.17 -2.37 -4.39
C SER A 122 9.26 -1.61 -3.42
N LEU A 123 8.70 -2.29 -2.41
CA LEU A 123 7.97 -1.67 -1.32
C LEU A 123 8.77 -0.56 -0.61
N LEU A 124 10.10 -0.70 -0.50
CA LEU A 124 10.96 0.32 0.10
C LEU A 124 11.08 1.62 -0.73
N LEU A 125 10.65 1.60 -1.99
CA LEU A 125 10.59 2.81 -2.82
C LEU A 125 9.36 3.67 -2.49
N ILE A 126 8.35 3.11 -1.82
CA ILE A 126 7.12 3.84 -1.50
C ILE A 126 7.44 4.82 -0.35
N PRO A 127 7.10 6.11 -0.48
CA PRO A 127 7.20 7.05 0.63
C PRO A 127 6.41 6.53 1.84
N TRP A 128 6.99 6.65 3.03
CA TRP A 128 6.38 6.14 4.25
C TRP A 128 6.17 4.61 4.25
N TRP A 129 7.04 3.85 3.55
CA TRP A 129 6.98 2.38 3.51
C TRP A 129 6.95 1.73 4.90
N PHE A 130 7.56 2.38 5.89
CA PHE A 130 7.62 1.90 7.26
C PHE A 130 6.26 1.89 7.97
N GLY A 131 5.20 2.49 7.39
CA GLY A 131 3.83 2.27 7.86
C GLY A 131 3.43 0.78 7.90
N VAL A 132 4.08 -0.06 7.08
CA VAL A 132 3.92 -1.52 7.16
C VAL A 132 4.47 -2.10 8.46
N LEU A 133 5.54 -1.53 9.03
CA LEU A 133 6.07 -1.95 10.33
C LEU A 133 5.03 -1.69 11.43
N TYR A 134 4.36 -0.55 11.37
CA TYR A 134 3.25 -0.18 12.26
C TYR A 134 1.95 -0.96 12.03
N SER A 135 1.96 -2.03 11.23
CA SER A 135 0.77 -2.82 10.93
C SER A 135 -0.38 -2.04 10.28
N ILE A 136 -0.06 -0.96 9.57
CA ILE A 136 -1.06 -0.16 8.86
C ILE A 136 -1.27 -0.70 7.43
N GLY A 137 -2.53 -0.78 7.02
CA GLY A 137 -2.96 -1.54 5.84
C GLY A 137 -2.88 -0.86 4.48
N GLU A 138 -2.44 0.40 4.34
CA GLU A 138 -2.53 1.15 3.07
C GLU A 138 -1.74 0.50 1.93
N ILE A 139 -0.50 0.04 2.17
CA ILE A 139 0.32 -0.56 1.10
C ILE A 139 -0.22 -1.94 0.70
N VAL A 140 -0.52 -2.79 1.67
CA VAL A 140 -0.99 -4.15 1.41
C VAL A 140 -2.37 -4.15 0.75
N SER A 141 -3.27 -3.23 1.14
CA SER A 141 -4.58 -3.08 0.49
C SER A 141 -4.41 -2.66 -0.96
N MET A 142 -3.51 -1.71 -1.24
CA MET A 142 -3.22 -1.27 -2.60
C MET A 142 -2.60 -2.36 -3.46
N PHE A 143 -1.77 -3.25 -2.88
CA PHE A 143 -1.29 -4.44 -3.58
C PHE A 143 -2.42 -5.41 -3.92
N VAL A 144 -3.35 -5.67 -2.99
CA VAL A 144 -4.54 -6.51 -3.28
C VAL A 144 -5.43 -5.86 -4.35
N PHE A 145 -5.61 -4.53 -4.30
CA PHE A 145 -6.34 -3.76 -5.30
C PHE A 145 -5.72 -3.85 -6.70
N ILE A 146 -4.41 -3.55 -6.84
CA ILE A 146 -3.65 -3.67 -8.09
C ILE A 146 -3.77 -5.09 -8.66
N SER A 147 -3.71 -6.06 -7.77
CA SER A 147 -3.79 -7.46 -8.12
C SER A 147 -5.18 -7.84 -8.64
N GLY A 148 -6.23 -7.33 -8.00
CA GLY A 148 -7.60 -7.41 -8.51
C GLY A 148 -7.72 -6.83 -9.92
N ILE A 149 -7.17 -5.63 -10.17
CA ILE A 149 -7.15 -4.99 -11.51
C ILE A 149 -6.52 -5.91 -12.56
N LEU A 150 -5.33 -6.44 -12.29
CA LEU A 150 -4.61 -7.28 -13.24
C LEU A 150 -5.30 -8.64 -13.48
N TYR A 151 -6.09 -9.12 -12.51
CA TYR A 151 -6.80 -10.39 -12.61
C TYR A 151 -8.14 -10.29 -13.34
N LEU A 152 -8.69 -9.08 -13.54
CA LEU A 152 -9.98 -8.86 -14.22
C LEU A 152 -10.06 -9.55 -15.59
N ASN A 153 -8.98 -9.53 -16.36
CA ASN A 153 -8.94 -10.14 -17.69
C ASN A 153 -8.78 -11.68 -17.65
N LYS A 154 -8.38 -12.24 -16.51
CA LYS A 154 -8.23 -13.69 -16.32
C LYS A 154 -9.50 -14.32 -15.74
N ASN A 155 -10.03 -13.74 -14.67
CA ASN A 155 -11.24 -14.21 -14.01
C ASN A 155 -11.87 -13.07 -13.20
N GLU A 156 -12.96 -12.53 -13.72
CA GLU A 156 -13.70 -11.42 -13.11
C GLU A 156 -14.21 -11.74 -11.70
N LYS A 157 -14.63 -12.98 -11.43
CA LYS A 157 -15.19 -13.37 -10.13
C LYS A 157 -14.16 -13.20 -9.01
N ILE A 158 -12.97 -13.77 -9.23
CA ILE A 158 -11.85 -13.66 -8.29
C ILE A 158 -11.37 -12.20 -8.22
N ALA A 159 -11.32 -11.49 -9.34
CA ALA A 159 -10.94 -10.09 -9.35
C ALA A 159 -11.89 -9.21 -8.50
N TYR A 160 -13.20 -9.35 -8.66
CA TYR A 160 -14.18 -8.62 -7.85
C TYR A 160 -14.09 -8.99 -6.37
N PHE A 161 -13.87 -10.27 -6.03
CA PHE A 161 -13.58 -10.69 -4.67
C PHE A 161 -12.34 -9.99 -4.09
N MET A 162 -11.24 -9.93 -4.85
CA MET A 162 -10.00 -9.25 -4.42
C MET A 162 -10.20 -7.74 -4.25
N LEU A 163 -10.88 -7.09 -5.20
CA LEU A 163 -11.17 -5.65 -5.13
C LEU A 163 -11.96 -5.31 -3.87
N SER A 164 -13.01 -6.06 -3.55
CA SER A 164 -13.81 -5.86 -2.33
C SER A 164 -13.03 -6.21 -1.06
N SER A 165 -12.23 -7.28 -1.09
CA SER A 165 -11.38 -7.68 0.03
C SER A 165 -10.38 -6.59 0.40
N SER A 166 -9.84 -5.85 -0.58
CA SER A 166 -8.91 -4.74 -0.33
C SER A 166 -9.51 -3.64 0.56
N ILE A 167 -10.82 -3.46 0.54
CA ILE A 167 -11.55 -2.50 1.38
C ILE A 167 -11.85 -3.14 2.73
N ILE A 168 -12.56 -4.26 2.74
CA ILE A 168 -13.17 -4.81 3.96
C ILE A 168 -12.13 -5.44 4.88
N PHE A 169 -11.19 -6.22 4.33
CA PHE A 169 -10.27 -7.00 5.13
C PHE A 169 -8.89 -6.38 5.31
N PHE A 170 -8.52 -5.39 4.48
CA PHE A 170 -7.19 -4.76 4.53
C PHE A 170 -7.24 -3.31 4.99
N LYS A 171 -7.83 -2.40 4.20
CA LYS A 171 -7.90 -0.99 4.56
C LYS A 171 -9.10 -0.31 3.93
N PHE A 172 -10.00 0.22 4.76
CA PHE A 172 -11.23 0.85 4.31
C PHE A 172 -10.99 2.03 3.36
N SER A 173 -9.95 2.85 3.60
CA SER A 173 -9.64 4.03 2.77
C SER A 173 -9.33 3.71 1.30
N THR A 174 -9.05 2.45 0.98
CA THR A 174 -8.95 1.93 -0.40
C THR A 174 -10.27 2.05 -1.18
N ILE A 175 -11.39 2.29 -0.49
CA ILE A 175 -12.70 2.53 -1.11
C ILE A 175 -12.67 3.65 -2.13
N LEU A 176 -11.87 4.70 -1.92
CA LEU A 176 -11.82 5.83 -2.83
C LEU A 176 -11.21 5.43 -4.19
N PRO A 177 -9.93 5.00 -4.28
CA PRO A 177 -9.36 4.58 -5.56
C PRO A 177 -10.15 3.41 -6.17
N MET A 178 -10.64 2.47 -5.36
CA MET A 178 -11.37 1.32 -5.87
C MET A 178 -12.75 1.68 -6.42
N GLY A 179 -13.52 2.50 -5.70
CA GLY A 179 -14.87 2.91 -6.08
C GLY A 179 -14.88 3.63 -7.43
N ILE A 180 -13.94 4.56 -7.61
CA ILE A 180 -13.79 5.28 -8.87
C ILE A 180 -13.36 4.33 -9.99
N PHE A 181 -12.38 3.46 -9.73
CA PHE A 181 -11.96 2.45 -10.72
C PHE A 181 -13.13 1.59 -11.18
N LEU A 182 -13.87 1.01 -10.23
CA LEU A 182 -14.97 0.09 -10.49
C LEU A 182 -16.12 0.80 -11.23
N PHE A 183 -16.47 2.03 -10.84
CA PHE A 183 -17.49 2.83 -11.50
C PHE A 183 -17.18 3.00 -13.01
N PHE A 184 -15.99 3.49 -13.35
CA PHE A 184 -15.60 3.68 -14.75
C PHE A 184 -15.44 2.35 -15.49
N TYR A 185 -14.95 1.30 -14.84
CA TYR A 185 -14.81 -0.02 -15.45
C TYR A 185 -16.17 -0.63 -15.80
N ILE A 186 -17.13 -0.59 -14.88
CA ILE A 186 -18.51 -1.07 -15.10
C ILE A 186 -19.18 -0.23 -16.19
N LEU A 187 -19.07 1.10 -16.14
CA LEU A 187 -19.62 2.00 -17.14
C LEU A 187 -19.13 1.62 -18.55
N MET A 188 -17.83 1.40 -18.72
CA MET A 188 -17.24 0.96 -19.99
C MET A 188 -17.81 -0.38 -20.46
N LYS A 189 -17.97 -1.35 -19.56
CA LYS A 189 -18.56 -2.65 -19.90
C LYS A 189 -20.05 -2.58 -20.23
N ILE A 190 -20.81 -1.71 -19.57
CA ILE A 190 -22.23 -1.48 -19.89
C ILE A 190 -22.34 -0.90 -21.30
N ILE A 191 -21.55 0.13 -21.62
CA ILE A 191 -21.51 0.75 -22.96
C ILE A 191 -21.18 -0.29 -24.04
N LYS A 192 -20.30 -1.26 -23.73
CA LYS A 192 -19.92 -2.34 -24.63
C LYS A 192 -20.83 -3.57 -24.60
N ARG A 193 -21.85 -3.59 -23.73
CA ARG A 193 -22.76 -4.74 -23.50
C ARG A 193 -22.04 -6.03 -23.06
N GLU A 194 -20.93 -5.88 -22.33
CA GLU A 194 -20.12 -6.98 -21.81
C GLU A 194 -20.25 -7.17 -20.29
N PHE A 195 -21.08 -6.36 -19.63
CA PHE A 195 -21.25 -6.43 -18.18
C PHE A 195 -22.05 -7.68 -17.77
N ARG A 196 -21.51 -8.44 -16.80
CA ARG A 196 -22.14 -9.66 -16.27
C ARG A 196 -22.44 -9.49 -14.78
N ILE A 197 -23.71 -9.31 -14.45
CA ILE A 197 -24.15 -9.07 -13.06
C ILE A 197 -23.80 -10.23 -12.12
N LEU A 198 -23.89 -11.47 -12.59
CA LEU A 198 -23.52 -12.66 -11.80
C LEU A 198 -22.05 -12.66 -11.37
N ASN A 199 -21.16 -12.11 -12.20
CA ASN A 199 -19.76 -11.95 -11.81
C ASN A 199 -19.62 -10.84 -10.76
N PHE A 200 -20.36 -9.74 -10.92
CA PHE A 200 -20.34 -8.63 -9.99
C PHE A 200 -20.81 -9.01 -8.59
N LEU A 201 -21.71 -9.98 -8.42
CA LEU A 201 -22.12 -10.48 -7.10
C LEU A 201 -20.95 -10.97 -6.23
N PHE A 202 -19.84 -11.42 -6.84
CA PHE A 202 -18.62 -11.77 -6.08
C PHE A 202 -18.00 -10.57 -5.36
N PHE A 203 -18.25 -9.35 -5.81
CA PHE A 203 -17.86 -8.13 -5.10
C PHE A 203 -18.52 -8.00 -3.72
N LEU A 204 -19.75 -8.51 -3.56
CA LEU A 204 -20.47 -8.43 -2.29
C LEU A 204 -20.01 -9.49 -1.27
N THR A 205 -19.24 -10.49 -1.70
CA THR A 205 -18.91 -11.63 -0.84
C THR A 205 -18.02 -11.28 0.36
N PRO A 206 -16.97 -10.42 0.28
CA PRO A 206 -16.23 -10.00 1.48
C PRO A 206 -17.09 -9.24 2.49
N MET A 207 -17.98 -8.35 2.01
CA MET A 207 -18.93 -7.64 2.88
C MET A 207 -19.88 -8.60 3.57
N PHE A 208 -20.40 -9.60 2.84
CA PHE A 208 -21.29 -10.60 3.41
C PHE A 208 -20.59 -11.47 4.45
N ILE A 209 -19.34 -11.90 4.18
CA ILE A 209 -18.53 -12.65 5.15
C ILE A 209 -18.32 -11.82 6.42
N TRP A 210 -17.93 -10.55 6.30
CA TRP A 210 -17.76 -9.66 7.46
C TRP A 210 -19.05 -9.45 8.24
N GLY A 211 -20.18 -9.26 7.54
CA GLY A 211 -21.50 -9.09 8.15
C GLY A 211 -21.94 -10.33 8.92
N LEU A 212 -21.68 -11.52 8.37
CA LEU A 212 -21.91 -12.78 9.07
C LEU A 212 -21.01 -12.90 10.31
N MET A 213 -19.71 -12.62 10.18
CA MET A 213 -18.77 -12.72 11.29
C MET A 213 -19.16 -11.78 12.45
N SER A 214 -19.44 -10.51 12.16
CA SER A 214 -19.91 -9.55 13.15
C SER A 214 -21.27 -9.93 13.74
N SER A 215 -22.18 -10.49 12.94
CA SER A 215 -23.49 -10.92 13.42
C SER A 215 -23.46 -12.07 14.44
N ILE A 216 -22.45 -12.94 14.37
CA ILE A 216 -22.25 -14.03 15.34
C ILE A 216 -21.99 -13.45 16.74
N LYS A 217 -21.30 -12.30 16.82
CA LYS A 217 -20.91 -11.69 18.09
C LYS A 217 -21.87 -10.61 18.58
N LEU A 218 -22.34 -9.75 17.68
CA LEU A 218 -23.19 -8.58 18.00
C LEU A 218 -24.69 -8.86 17.86
N GLY A 219 -25.08 -9.95 17.20
CA GLY A 219 -26.46 -10.24 16.79
C GLY A 219 -26.74 -9.82 15.34
N PHE A 220 -27.78 -10.39 14.72
CA PHE A 220 -28.04 -10.26 13.28
C PHE A 220 -28.29 -8.82 12.81
N SER A 221 -29.10 -8.07 13.56
CA SER A 221 -29.40 -6.66 13.25
C SER A 221 -28.14 -5.81 13.33
N ASP A 222 -27.38 -5.95 14.42
CA ASP A 222 -26.25 -5.06 14.72
C ASP A 222 -25.00 -5.40 13.91
N GLY A 223 -24.79 -6.67 13.55
CA GLY A 223 -23.64 -7.08 12.71
C GLY A 223 -23.67 -6.46 11.30
N PHE A 224 -24.81 -6.53 10.61
CA PHE A 224 -24.94 -5.89 9.29
C PHE A 224 -24.95 -4.36 9.40
N LYS A 225 -25.56 -3.82 10.46
CA LYS A 225 -25.56 -2.38 10.73
C LYS A 225 -24.14 -1.84 10.93
N ASN A 226 -23.24 -2.58 11.60
CA ASN A 226 -21.84 -2.19 11.80
C ASN A 226 -21.14 -1.83 10.48
N ILE A 227 -21.34 -2.61 9.40
CA ILE A 227 -20.77 -2.27 8.09
C ILE A 227 -21.27 -0.91 7.61
N PHE A 228 -22.58 -0.68 7.65
CA PHE A 228 -23.15 0.60 7.23
C PHE A 228 -22.65 1.77 8.09
N ASP A 229 -22.60 1.58 9.41
CA ASP A 229 -22.10 2.58 10.35
C ASP A 229 -20.63 2.90 10.08
N MET A 230 -19.80 1.90 9.78
CA MET A 230 -18.39 2.09 9.38
C MET A 230 -18.29 2.91 8.09
N PHE A 231 -19.12 2.62 7.08
CA PHE A 231 -19.15 3.41 5.85
C PHE A 231 -19.55 4.87 6.10
N PHE A 232 -20.65 5.10 6.83
CA PHE A 232 -21.16 6.44 7.11
C PHE A 232 -20.22 7.24 8.01
N TYR A 233 -19.66 6.61 9.03
CA TYR A 233 -18.67 7.24 9.92
C TYR A 233 -17.53 7.83 9.09
N HIS A 234 -16.89 7.03 8.24
CA HIS A 234 -15.74 7.49 7.46
C HIS A 234 -16.08 8.49 6.36
N LEU A 235 -17.28 8.43 5.77
CA LEU A 235 -17.73 9.42 4.78
C LEU A 235 -17.90 10.80 5.44
N PHE A 236 -18.51 10.84 6.63
CA PHE A 236 -18.85 12.07 7.34
C PHE A 236 -17.82 12.49 8.40
N HIS A 237 -16.77 11.69 8.62
CA HIS A 237 -15.69 12.03 9.53
C HIS A 237 -14.94 13.28 9.03
N GLU A 238 -14.54 14.18 9.92
CA GLU A 238 -13.84 15.42 9.55
C GLU A 238 -12.57 15.17 8.71
N GLY A 239 -11.89 14.06 8.99
CA GLY A 239 -10.73 13.60 8.23
C GLY A 239 -10.99 13.28 6.75
N SER A 240 -12.24 13.10 6.32
CA SER A 240 -12.61 12.86 4.92
C SER A 240 -12.50 14.12 4.05
N GLY A 241 -12.65 15.30 4.68
CA GLY A 241 -12.62 16.59 3.99
C GLY A 241 -13.85 16.91 3.14
N LEU A 242 -14.91 16.10 3.19
CA LEU A 242 -16.12 16.30 2.39
C LEU A 242 -17.07 17.35 2.98
N ASN A 243 -17.13 17.48 4.30
CA ASN A 243 -18.11 18.36 4.97
C ASN A 243 -17.76 19.85 4.89
N ASN A 244 -16.48 20.20 4.74
CA ASN A 244 -15.98 21.58 4.81
C ASN A 244 -15.20 22.01 3.55
N PHE A 245 -15.52 21.44 2.38
CA PHE A 245 -14.79 21.74 1.16
C PHE A 245 -15.05 23.19 0.68
N ASN A 246 -14.00 24.02 0.70
CA ASN A 246 -14.01 25.36 0.12
C ASN A 246 -12.75 25.55 -0.76
N LEU A 247 -12.96 25.87 -2.03
CA LEU A 247 -11.86 26.05 -3.00
C LEU A 247 -10.95 27.22 -2.64
N ALA A 248 -11.50 28.25 -1.99
CA ALA A 248 -10.73 29.43 -1.55
C ALA A 248 -9.75 29.11 -0.41
N SER A 249 -9.98 28.05 0.38
CA SER A 249 -9.14 27.67 1.52
C SER A 249 -8.08 26.61 1.17
N VAL A 250 -8.00 26.11 -0.06
CA VAL A 250 -7.04 25.05 -0.44
C VAL A 250 -5.59 25.47 -0.16
N VAL A 251 -5.23 26.72 -0.44
CA VAL A 251 -3.88 27.25 -0.16
C VAL A 251 -3.59 27.26 1.33
N GLU A 252 -4.56 27.66 2.14
CA GLU A 252 -4.44 27.69 3.59
C GLU A 252 -4.33 26.26 4.14
N LEU A 253 -5.15 25.33 3.66
CA LEU A 253 -5.09 23.91 3.98
C LEU A 253 -3.77 23.26 3.59
N VAL A 254 -3.06 23.74 2.56
CA VAL A 254 -1.72 23.24 2.24
C VAL A 254 -0.71 23.80 3.25
N LYS A 255 -0.77 25.10 3.55
CA LYS A 255 0.15 25.77 4.48
C LYS A 255 0.01 25.29 5.93
N SER A 256 -1.19 24.94 6.36
CA SER A 256 -1.48 24.47 7.72
C SER A 256 -1.35 22.95 7.87
N SER A 257 -1.04 22.22 6.80
CA SER A 257 -0.94 20.75 6.81
C SER A 257 0.50 20.25 6.99
N GLU A 258 0.66 18.92 7.07
CA GLU A 258 1.97 18.26 7.12
C GLU A 258 2.88 18.63 5.93
N VAL A 259 2.29 19.02 4.79
CA VAL A 259 3.00 19.41 3.56
C VAL A 259 4.01 20.53 3.81
N ALA A 260 3.74 21.44 4.74
CA ALA A 260 4.67 22.52 5.09
C ALA A 260 6.03 22.01 5.60
N ASN A 261 6.07 20.81 6.19
CA ASN A 261 7.27 20.19 6.75
C ASN A 261 7.92 19.17 5.81
N TRP A 262 7.40 19.02 4.59
CA TRP A 262 7.89 18.02 3.65
C TRP A 262 9.16 18.45 2.95
N SER A 263 10.03 17.47 2.70
CA SER A 263 11.20 17.67 1.84
C SER A 263 10.79 17.98 0.39
N ASN A 264 11.66 18.67 -0.34
CA ASN A 264 11.50 18.88 -1.79
C ASN A 264 11.35 17.55 -2.55
N ALA A 265 12.07 16.51 -2.14
CA ALA A 265 11.95 15.19 -2.73
C ALA A 265 10.53 14.60 -2.53
N SER A 266 9.98 14.71 -1.32
CA SER A 266 8.60 14.29 -1.02
C SER A 266 7.59 15.06 -1.87
N LEU A 267 7.77 16.37 -2.01
CA LEU A 267 6.92 17.21 -2.86
C LEU A 267 6.96 16.76 -4.32
N VAL A 268 8.15 16.54 -4.91
CA VAL A 268 8.26 16.06 -6.29
C VAL A 268 7.56 14.70 -6.48
N ARG A 269 7.80 13.76 -5.57
CA ARG A 269 7.21 12.40 -5.60
C ARG A 269 5.70 12.41 -5.52
N ILE A 270 5.11 13.29 -4.72
CA ILE A 270 3.67 13.29 -4.44
C ILE A 270 2.91 14.23 -5.36
N LEU A 271 3.50 15.37 -5.74
CA LEU A 271 2.86 16.39 -6.58
C LEU A 271 3.03 16.08 -8.07
N LEU A 272 4.25 15.85 -8.56
CA LEU A 272 4.57 15.82 -9.99
C LEU A 272 4.49 14.42 -10.59
N VAL A 273 5.00 13.42 -9.88
CA VAL A 273 5.15 12.06 -10.41
C VAL A 273 3.80 11.39 -10.77
N PRO A 274 2.70 11.54 -10.01
CA PRO A 274 1.40 11.02 -10.41
C PRO A 274 0.88 11.64 -11.72
N ILE A 275 1.15 12.93 -11.96
CA ILE A 275 0.77 13.62 -13.19
C ILE A 275 1.53 13.02 -14.38
N LEU A 276 2.86 12.86 -14.24
CA LEU A 276 3.71 12.26 -15.28
C LEU A 276 3.29 10.82 -15.61
N PHE A 277 2.93 10.04 -14.59
CA PHE A 277 2.44 8.68 -14.79
C PHE A 277 1.11 8.64 -15.55
N ASN A 278 0.14 9.48 -15.20
CA ASN A 278 -1.13 9.57 -15.92
C ASN A 278 -0.93 10.07 -17.36
N PHE A 279 0.00 11.00 -17.59
CA PHE A 279 0.39 11.42 -18.95
C PHE A 279 0.94 10.24 -19.77
N PHE A 280 1.84 9.44 -19.19
CA PHE A 280 2.34 8.22 -19.83
C PHE A 280 1.20 7.25 -20.21
N LEU A 281 0.26 6.99 -19.29
CA LEU A 281 -0.89 6.13 -19.53
C LEU A 281 -1.78 6.66 -20.66
N LEU A 282 -2.13 7.94 -20.63
CA LEU A 282 -2.96 8.60 -21.63
C LEU A 282 -2.32 8.55 -23.02
N LYS A 283 -1.01 8.83 -23.11
CA LYS A 283 -0.28 8.78 -24.37
C LYS A 283 -0.25 7.37 -24.96
N ASN A 284 0.00 6.36 -24.13
CA ASN A 284 0.14 4.96 -24.55
C ASN A 284 -1.16 4.15 -24.51
N ARG A 285 -2.31 4.81 -24.28
CA ARG A 285 -3.61 4.16 -24.03
C ARG A 285 -4.03 3.14 -25.08
N LYS A 286 -3.74 3.37 -26.38
CA LYS A 286 -4.12 2.44 -27.46
C LYS A 286 -3.39 1.10 -27.31
N LEU A 287 -2.07 1.16 -27.25
CA LEU A 287 -1.20 0.00 -27.05
C LEU A 287 -1.48 -0.74 -25.73
N LEU A 288 -1.77 0.01 -24.67
CA LEU A 288 -2.09 -0.58 -23.37
C LEU A 288 -3.48 -1.23 -23.37
N ASN A 289 -4.49 -0.63 -23.99
CA ASN A 289 -5.85 -1.19 -24.08
C ASN A 289 -5.91 -2.46 -24.93
N GLU A 290 -5.05 -2.63 -25.94
CA GLU A 290 -4.96 -3.89 -26.71
C GLU A 290 -4.63 -5.08 -25.80
N LYS A 291 -3.78 -4.87 -24.77
CA LYS A 291 -3.36 -5.92 -23.85
C LYS A 291 -4.23 -6.03 -22.59
N TYR A 292 -4.69 -4.89 -22.07
CA TYR A 292 -5.36 -4.77 -20.78
C TYR A 292 -6.82 -4.36 -20.92
N ILE A 293 -7.46 -4.62 -22.06
CA ILE A 293 -8.90 -4.45 -22.39
C ILE A 293 -9.73 -3.73 -21.31
N TYR A 294 -10.07 -2.45 -21.58
CA TYR A 294 -10.89 -1.57 -20.73
C TYR A 294 -10.31 -1.16 -19.37
N LEU A 295 -9.06 -1.48 -19.03
CA LEU A 295 -8.49 -1.14 -17.71
C LEU A 295 -7.84 0.26 -17.65
N ILE A 296 -7.40 0.84 -18.76
CA ILE A 296 -6.53 2.03 -18.74
C ILE A 296 -7.27 3.31 -18.34
N TYR A 297 -8.47 3.57 -18.89
CA TYR A 297 -9.25 4.74 -18.48
C TYR A 297 -9.71 4.65 -17.01
N PRO A 298 -10.27 3.53 -16.54
CA PRO A 298 -10.57 3.35 -15.12
C PRO A 298 -9.36 3.57 -14.20
N LEU A 299 -8.17 3.09 -14.60
CA LEU A 299 -6.94 3.31 -13.84
C LEU A 299 -6.55 4.79 -13.78
N ILE A 300 -6.62 5.51 -14.91
CA ILE A 300 -6.35 6.96 -14.96
C ILE A 300 -7.30 7.72 -14.05
N TYR A 301 -8.61 7.46 -14.15
CA TYR A 301 -9.61 8.16 -13.33
C TYR A 301 -9.44 7.83 -11.84
N SER A 302 -9.25 6.55 -11.49
CA SER A 302 -8.97 6.12 -10.12
C SER A 302 -7.79 6.87 -9.52
N ASN A 303 -6.69 6.97 -10.26
CA ASN A 303 -5.48 7.62 -9.81
C ASN A 303 -5.65 9.15 -9.71
N LEU A 304 -6.23 9.80 -10.73
CA LEU A 304 -6.41 11.26 -10.77
C LEU A 304 -7.42 11.76 -9.74
N PHE A 305 -8.54 11.07 -9.54
CA PHE A 305 -9.53 11.49 -8.54
C PHE A 305 -9.00 11.30 -7.12
N THR A 306 -8.29 10.20 -6.83
CA THR A 306 -7.65 10.00 -5.52
C THR A 306 -6.58 11.05 -5.25
N TYR A 307 -5.77 11.36 -6.28
CA TYR A 307 -4.79 12.46 -6.23
C TYR A 307 -5.46 13.82 -6.01
N ALA A 308 -6.55 14.12 -6.72
CA ALA A 308 -7.29 15.36 -6.59
C ALA A 308 -7.92 15.49 -5.20
N TRP A 309 -8.54 14.43 -4.67
CA TRP A 309 -9.06 14.40 -3.30
C TRP A 309 -7.96 14.67 -2.27
N PHE A 310 -6.78 14.06 -2.44
CA PHE A 310 -5.65 14.27 -1.54
C PHE A 310 -5.23 15.75 -1.48
N TRP A 311 -5.09 16.40 -2.63
CA TRP A 311 -4.63 17.80 -2.68
C TRP A 311 -5.73 18.82 -2.34
N LEU A 312 -6.97 18.56 -2.77
CA LEU A 312 -8.06 19.52 -2.67
C LEU A 312 -8.87 19.38 -1.37
N SER A 313 -9.11 18.15 -0.92
CA SER A 313 -10.07 17.87 0.15
C SER A 313 -9.42 17.36 1.44
N SER A 314 -8.32 16.60 1.36
CA SER A 314 -7.70 16.05 2.58
C SER A 314 -7.23 17.18 3.53
N PRO A 315 -7.71 17.22 4.79
CA PRO A 315 -7.45 18.33 5.70
C PRO A 315 -5.99 18.33 6.17
N LYS A 316 -5.51 17.20 6.70
CA LYS A 316 -4.16 17.07 7.25
C LYS A 316 -3.09 16.69 6.23
N LYS A 317 -3.51 16.22 5.03
CA LYS A 317 -2.63 15.78 3.94
C LYS A 317 -1.53 14.83 4.40
N TYR A 318 -1.88 13.90 5.28
CA TYR A 318 -0.90 12.97 5.83
C TYR A 318 -0.20 12.21 4.71
N ILE A 319 1.14 12.12 4.77
CA ILE A 319 1.91 11.49 3.69
C ILE A 319 1.48 10.03 3.44
N ARG A 320 1.02 9.33 4.47
CA ARG A 320 0.45 7.98 4.38
C ARG A 320 -0.74 7.88 3.41
N TYR A 321 -1.59 8.90 3.32
CA TYR A 321 -2.73 8.88 2.40
C TYR A 321 -2.31 8.99 0.93
N SER A 322 -1.10 9.50 0.65
CA SER A 322 -0.56 9.51 -0.71
C SER A 322 -0.29 8.10 -1.26
N GLN A 323 -0.15 7.10 -0.38
CA GLN A 323 0.13 5.71 -0.77
C GLN A 323 -0.98 5.14 -1.67
N HIS A 324 -2.23 5.60 -1.54
CA HIS A 324 -3.36 5.18 -2.37
C HIS A 324 -3.18 5.48 -3.87
N PHE A 325 -2.32 6.43 -4.25
CA PHE A 325 -1.96 6.67 -5.65
C PHE A 325 -0.48 6.39 -5.95
N ILE A 326 0.41 6.57 -5.00
CA ILE A 326 1.85 6.33 -5.21
C ILE A 326 2.17 4.85 -5.40
N VAL A 327 1.52 3.95 -4.66
CA VAL A 327 1.73 2.49 -4.82
C VAL A 327 1.39 2.06 -6.26
N LEU A 328 0.29 2.59 -6.81
CA LEU A 328 -0.10 2.37 -8.21
C LEU A 328 0.99 2.84 -9.17
N VAL A 329 1.47 4.07 -8.98
CA VAL A 329 2.47 4.70 -9.85
C VAL A 329 3.78 3.89 -9.84
N VAL A 330 4.33 3.58 -8.67
CA VAL A 330 5.59 2.82 -8.54
C VAL A 330 5.45 1.44 -9.18
N PHE A 331 4.42 0.70 -8.79
CA PHE A 331 4.22 -0.67 -9.25
C PHE A 331 4.04 -0.75 -10.76
N PHE A 332 3.10 0.02 -11.33
CA PHE A 332 2.83 -0.02 -12.76
C PHE A 332 4.01 0.52 -13.58
N SER A 333 4.77 1.49 -13.06
CA SER A 333 5.96 1.99 -13.75
C SER A 333 7.03 0.91 -13.89
N ILE A 334 7.34 0.19 -12.81
CA ILE A 334 8.28 -0.95 -12.84
C ILE A 334 7.76 -2.04 -13.78
N TYR A 335 6.47 -2.38 -13.66
CA TYR A 335 5.84 -3.40 -14.47
C TYR A 335 5.89 -3.07 -15.97
N PHE A 336 5.52 -1.85 -16.37
CA PHE A 336 5.56 -1.44 -17.78
C PHE A 336 6.99 -1.34 -18.32
N LEU A 337 7.94 -0.86 -17.52
CA LEU A 337 9.35 -0.75 -17.93
C LEU A 337 9.95 -2.13 -18.27
N LEU A 338 9.61 -3.16 -17.48
CA LEU A 338 10.13 -4.51 -17.64
C LEU A 338 9.31 -5.38 -18.61
N SER A 339 8.07 -4.99 -18.87
CA SER A 339 7.17 -5.69 -19.78
C SER A 339 7.75 -5.76 -21.20
N ARG A 340 7.27 -6.73 -21.99
CA ARG A 340 7.63 -6.86 -23.41
C ARG A 340 6.83 -5.91 -24.32
N LEU A 341 6.25 -4.84 -23.76
CA LEU A 341 5.47 -3.86 -24.51
C LEU A 341 6.40 -3.05 -25.44
N LYS A 342 5.95 -2.81 -26.68
CA LYS A 342 6.68 -2.01 -27.67
C LYS A 342 6.46 -0.50 -27.43
N ILE A 343 6.86 0.00 -26.27
CA ILE A 343 6.82 1.43 -25.93
C ILE A 343 8.02 2.18 -26.53
N SER A 344 7.81 3.46 -26.87
CA SER A 344 8.85 4.30 -27.48
C SER A 344 10.02 4.57 -26.53
N LYS A 345 11.17 4.97 -27.06
CA LYS A 345 12.34 5.35 -26.24
C LYS A 345 11.99 6.47 -25.26
N PHE A 346 11.27 7.48 -25.72
CA PHE A 346 10.83 8.60 -24.88
C PHE A 346 9.94 8.14 -23.73
N ASP A 347 9.01 7.22 -23.99
CA ASP A 347 8.13 6.70 -22.94
C ASP A 347 8.90 5.86 -21.91
N LYS A 348 9.94 5.12 -22.33
CA LYS A 348 10.87 4.45 -21.40
C LYS A 348 11.62 5.46 -20.54
N VAL A 349 12.04 6.60 -21.12
CA VAL A 349 12.69 7.68 -20.35
C VAL A 349 11.73 8.25 -19.30
N ILE A 350 10.45 8.45 -19.62
CA ILE A 350 9.44 8.88 -18.64
C ILE A 350 9.33 7.87 -17.49
N LEU A 351 9.23 6.57 -17.79
CA LEU A 351 9.13 5.53 -16.76
C LEU A 351 10.38 5.47 -15.87
N VAL A 352 11.56 5.59 -16.47
CA VAL A 352 12.84 5.64 -15.74
C VAL A 352 12.90 6.89 -14.85
N LEU A 353 12.48 8.05 -15.37
CA LEU A 353 12.40 9.29 -14.59
C LEU A 353 11.48 9.10 -13.37
N ILE A 354 10.27 8.57 -13.58
CA ILE A 354 9.31 8.28 -12.50
C ILE A 354 9.94 7.40 -11.42
N ILE A 355 10.49 6.23 -11.81
CA ILE A 355 11.10 5.28 -10.87
C ILE A 355 12.29 5.92 -10.15
N SER A 356 13.11 6.69 -10.87
CA SER A 356 14.32 7.30 -10.32
C SER A 356 14.01 8.16 -9.11
N THR A 357 12.93 8.96 -9.14
CA THR A 357 12.59 9.88 -8.05
C THR A 357 12.37 9.21 -6.70
N PHE A 358 12.09 7.90 -6.66
CA PHE A 358 11.82 7.16 -5.43
C PHE A 358 13.06 6.56 -4.76
N PHE A 359 14.25 6.73 -5.33
CA PHE A 359 15.50 6.36 -4.64
C PHE A 359 15.80 7.32 -3.47
N SER A 360 16.47 6.80 -2.44
CA SER A 360 16.69 7.50 -1.16
C SER A 360 17.59 8.73 -1.28
N SER A 361 18.62 8.71 -2.14
CA SER A 361 19.55 9.83 -2.32
C SER A 361 19.60 10.40 -3.73
N GLU A 362 19.90 11.69 -3.85
CA GLU A 362 20.05 12.42 -5.12
C GLU A 362 21.11 11.80 -6.04
N ILE A 363 22.20 11.28 -5.46
CA ILE A 363 23.26 10.59 -6.19
C ILE A 363 22.71 9.30 -6.80
N LEU A 364 21.94 8.51 -6.05
CA LEU A 364 21.32 7.29 -6.56
C LEU A 364 20.28 7.59 -7.64
N ILE A 365 19.49 8.66 -7.47
CA ILE A 365 18.54 9.15 -8.48
C ILE A 365 19.29 9.41 -9.80
N LEU A 366 20.36 10.23 -9.76
CA LEU A 366 21.15 10.58 -10.94
C LEU A 366 21.85 9.36 -11.56
N LEU A 367 22.45 8.50 -10.74
CA LEU A 367 23.17 7.32 -11.21
C LEU A 367 22.22 6.32 -11.90
N PHE A 368 21.04 6.07 -11.33
CA PHE A 368 20.02 5.23 -11.94
C PHE A 368 19.49 5.83 -13.24
N PHE A 369 19.24 7.14 -13.26
CA PHE A 369 18.74 7.83 -14.44
C PHE A 369 19.74 7.77 -15.61
N ILE A 370 21.00 8.14 -15.37
CA ILE A 370 22.05 8.15 -16.41
C ILE A 370 22.33 6.74 -16.95
N THR A 371 22.48 5.75 -16.06
CA THR A 371 22.73 4.37 -16.49
C THR A 371 21.57 3.81 -17.31
N SER A 372 20.33 4.08 -16.91
CA SER A 372 19.14 3.67 -17.64
C SER A 372 19.01 4.38 -18.99
N LEU A 373 19.37 5.67 -19.07
CA LEU A 373 19.41 6.41 -20.34
C LEU A 373 20.40 5.77 -21.32
N LEU A 374 21.61 5.44 -20.86
CA LEU A 374 22.62 4.77 -21.69
C LEU A 374 22.09 3.45 -22.26
N PHE A 375 21.38 2.66 -21.46
CA PHE A 375 20.76 1.40 -21.91
C PHE A 375 19.69 1.68 -22.98
N ILE A 376 18.80 2.65 -22.76
CA ILE A 376 17.74 3.01 -23.71
C ILE A 376 18.33 3.48 -25.05
N PHE A 377 19.33 4.36 -25.02
CA PHE A 377 19.92 4.90 -26.25
C PHE A 377 20.75 3.88 -27.02
N LYS A 378 21.44 2.97 -26.33
CA LYS A 378 22.13 1.81 -26.94
C LYS A 378 21.19 0.67 -27.37
N ASN A 379 19.87 0.84 -27.25
CA ASN A 379 18.87 -0.20 -27.50
C ASN A 379 19.06 -1.49 -26.65
N ILE A 380 19.72 -1.39 -25.51
CA ILE A 380 19.90 -2.49 -24.55
C ILE A 380 18.65 -2.56 -23.66
N LYS A 381 18.09 -3.76 -23.49
CA LYS A 381 16.91 -3.95 -22.63
C LYS A 381 17.30 -3.73 -21.15
N ILE A 382 16.59 -2.84 -20.47
CA ILE A 382 16.64 -2.72 -19.00
C ILE A 382 16.11 -4.03 -18.41
N SER A 383 16.94 -4.73 -17.64
CA SER A 383 16.62 -6.02 -17.04
C SER A 383 16.15 -5.85 -15.59
N SER A 384 15.41 -6.84 -15.08
CA SER A 384 15.07 -6.93 -13.66
C SER A 384 16.33 -6.96 -12.78
N SER A 385 17.40 -7.61 -13.25
CA SER A 385 18.69 -7.65 -12.55
C SER A 385 19.31 -6.27 -12.36
N LEU A 386 19.23 -5.36 -13.36
CA LEU A 386 19.73 -3.99 -13.18
C LEU A 386 18.98 -3.30 -12.03
N LEU A 387 17.66 -3.35 -12.05
CA LEU A 387 16.82 -2.72 -11.01
C LEU A 387 17.08 -3.32 -9.62
N ILE A 388 17.27 -4.64 -9.50
CA ILE A 388 17.57 -5.27 -8.21
C ILE A 388 18.91 -4.74 -7.64
N TRP A 389 19.94 -4.53 -8.46
CA TRP A 389 21.19 -3.93 -7.98
C TRP A 389 21.00 -2.52 -7.45
N PHE A 390 20.20 -1.70 -8.14
CA PHE A 390 19.86 -0.37 -7.65
C PHE A 390 19.05 -0.39 -6.36
N LEU A 391 18.13 -1.36 -6.19
CA LEU A 391 17.42 -1.55 -4.93
C LEU A 391 18.38 -1.97 -3.79
N ILE A 392 19.35 -2.84 -4.05
CA ILE A 392 20.37 -3.19 -3.06
C ILE A 392 21.15 -1.95 -2.62
N LEU A 393 21.59 -1.11 -3.58
CA LEU A 393 22.29 0.14 -3.27
C LEU A 393 21.40 1.11 -2.49
N ASN A 394 20.13 1.23 -2.87
CA ASN A 394 19.14 2.02 -2.14
C ASN A 394 19.01 1.58 -0.68
N ASN A 395 18.96 0.27 -0.44
CA ASN A 395 18.85 -0.31 0.89
C ASN A 395 20.10 0.00 1.73
N PHE A 396 21.29 -0.12 1.15
CA PHE A 396 22.53 0.27 1.83
C PHE A 396 22.57 1.77 2.16
N ASN A 397 22.07 2.63 1.27
CA ASN A 397 21.98 4.06 1.55
C ASN A 397 20.99 4.34 2.71
N ILE A 398 19.84 3.68 2.75
CA ILE A 398 18.88 3.80 3.86
C ILE A 398 19.49 3.31 5.18
N LEU A 399 20.22 2.20 5.18
CA LEU A 399 20.95 1.71 6.35
C LEU A 399 21.93 2.77 6.89
N PHE A 400 22.69 3.37 5.99
CA PHE A 400 23.65 4.41 6.35
C PHE A 400 22.96 5.65 6.96
N GLU A 401 21.86 6.12 6.35
CA GLU A 401 21.06 7.24 6.88
C GLU A 401 20.49 6.93 8.27
N ASN A 402 20.06 5.69 8.49
CA ASN A 402 19.46 5.26 9.76
C ASN A 402 20.47 5.01 10.89
N ASN A 403 21.77 4.84 10.60
CA ASN A 403 22.80 4.60 11.63
C ASN A 403 22.96 5.76 12.63
N THR A 404 22.43 6.94 12.31
CA THR A 404 22.52 8.14 13.14
C THR A 404 21.35 8.32 14.10
N LYS A 405 20.35 7.44 14.06
CA LYS A 405 19.11 7.57 14.84
C LYS A 405 19.21 6.84 16.17
N ASP A 406 18.62 7.43 17.20
CA ASP A 406 18.54 6.84 18.52
C ASP A 406 17.63 5.60 18.54
N ILE A 407 18.07 4.56 19.23
CA ILE A 407 17.32 3.32 19.43
C ILE A 407 16.25 3.57 20.48
N GLN A 408 15.04 3.06 20.23
CA GLN A 408 13.94 3.10 21.18
C GLN A 408 13.82 1.79 21.95
N GLU A 409 13.43 1.89 23.22
CA GLU A 409 13.06 0.75 24.03
C GLU A 409 11.62 0.34 23.67
N LEU A 410 11.44 -0.89 23.18
CA LEU A 410 10.17 -1.41 22.67
C LEU A 410 9.68 -2.66 23.41
N LYS A 411 10.28 -2.93 24.58
CA LYS A 411 9.86 -4.00 25.49
C LYS A 411 9.25 -3.37 26.72
N PHE A 412 7.98 -3.69 26.95
CA PHE A 412 7.20 -3.15 28.05
C PHE A 412 6.64 -4.32 28.86
N ASN A 413 7.10 -4.46 30.10
CA ASN A 413 6.67 -5.57 30.98
C ASN A 413 5.17 -5.48 31.28
N GLU A 414 4.62 -4.27 31.28
CA GLU A 414 3.22 -3.93 31.49
C GLU A 414 2.32 -4.49 30.37
N CYS A 415 2.85 -4.69 29.16
CA CYS A 415 2.11 -5.21 28.02
C CYS A 415 2.00 -6.76 28.00
N ASN A 416 2.61 -7.48 28.95
CA ASN A 416 2.64 -8.95 28.92
C ASN A 416 1.27 -9.62 29.12
N LYS A 417 0.27 -8.90 29.66
CA LYS A 417 -1.10 -9.41 29.86
C LYS A 417 -1.95 -9.20 28.60
N GLU A 418 -2.19 -7.94 28.24
CA GLU A 418 -2.96 -7.55 27.05
C GLU A 418 -2.37 -6.26 26.46
N ILE A 419 -2.26 -6.18 25.13
CA ILE A 419 -1.65 -5.03 24.44
C ILE A 419 -2.54 -3.77 24.44
N LEU A 420 -3.86 -3.95 24.64
CA LEU A 420 -4.82 -2.85 24.76
C LEU A 420 -5.13 -2.50 26.22
N ASP A 421 -4.42 -3.10 27.18
CA ASP A 421 -4.57 -2.72 28.59
C ASP A 421 -4.13 -1.26 28.79
N SER A 422 -4.84 -0.54 29.65
CA SER A 422 -4.60 0.87 29.96
C SER A 422 -3.15 1.12 30.38
N ASP A 423 -2.59 0.26 31.24
CA ASP A 423 -1.19 0.34 31.69
C ASP A 423 -0.18 0.18 30.53
N CYS A 424 -0.46 -0.71 29.59
CA CYS A 424 0.37 -0.91 28.40
C CYS A 424 0.33 0.32 27.47
N VAL A 425 -0.87 0.83 27.21
CA VAL A 425 -1.09 2.01 26.36
C VAL A 425 -0.40 3.24 26.94
N LEU A 426 -0.55 3.47 28.26
CA LEU A 426 0.11 4.53 29.00
C LEU A 426 1.63 4.46 28.84
N LYS A 427 2.19 3.27 29.08
CA LYS A 427 3.63 3.06 29.00
C LYS A 427 4.18 3.24 27.59
N TYR A 428 3.43 2.79 26.60
CA TYR A 428 3.82 2.86 25.19
C TYR A 428 3.74 4.28 24.63
N LEU A 429 2.64 4.98 24.87
CA LEU A 429 2.40 6.30 24.27
C LEU A 429 2.97 7.44 25.12
N GLY A 430 3.19 7.22 26.42
CA GLY A 430 3.58 8.25 27.36
C GLY A 430 2.50 9.30 27.60
N ILE A 431 1.22 8.96 27.34
CA ILE A 431 0.06 9.85 27.42
C ILE A 431 -1.07 9.12 28.15
N GLU A 432 -1.68 9.77 29.13
CA GLU A 432 -2.94 9.34 29.76
C GLU A 432 -4.12 9.55 28.80
N TYR A 433 -4.89 8.48 28.58
CA TYR A 433 -6.09 8.46 27.74
C TYR A 433 -7.37 8.46 28.58
#